data_AF-A0A679HEN6-F1
#
_entry.id   AF-A0A679HEN6-F1
#
_cell.length_a   1.000
_cell.length_b   1.000
_cell.length_c   1.000
_cell.angle_alpha   90.00
_cell.angle_beta   90.00
_cell.angle_gamma   90.00
#
_symmetry.space_group_name_H-M   'P 1'
#
loop_
_entity.id
_entity.type
_entity.pdbx_description
1 polymer ?
#
loop_
_entity_poly.entity_id
_entity_poly.type
_entity_poly.pdbx_seq_one_letter_code
_entity_poly.pdbx_strand_id
1 'polypeptide(L)'
;MNIDPHKLTPRARNALSRAGLLGQSTRVYELVQSGEICYLSNIGTKTYRELCRYFGVRCDGKYPARRFKPVNAVYLKQCIHYLRGHGYTVIEPSQSHNQ
;
A
#
# COMPACT_ATOMS: atom_id res chain seq x y z
N MET A 1 -9.53 -15.83 -3.53
CA MET A 1 -10.01 -15.19 -2.27
C MET A 1 -10.63 -13.87 -2.66
N ASN A 2 -11.90 -13.59 -2.37
CA ASN A 2 -12.49 -12.25 -2.62
C ASN A 2 -12.32 -11.39 -1.37
N ILE A 3 -12.03 -10.10 -1.55
CA ILE A 3 -12.08 -9.15 -0.42
C ILE A 3 -13.54 -9.01 -0.04
N ASP A 4 -13.85 -9.27 1.22
CA ASP A 4 -15.14 -8.94 1.81
C ASP A 4 -15.05 -7.49 2.31
N PRO A 5 -15.62 -6.52 1.58
CA PRO A 5 -15.54 -5.12 1.97
C PRO A 5 -16.22 -4.85 3.31
N HIS A 6 -17.15 -5.70 3.77
CA HIS A 6 -17.83 -5.57 5.06
C HIS A 6 -16.92 -5.89 6.25
N LYS A 7 -15.85 -6.66 6.04
CA LYS A 7 -14.83 -6.95 7.05
C LYS A 7 -13.73 -5.90 7.14
N LEU A 8 -13.73 -4.93 6.21
CA LEU A 8 -12.81 -3.79 6.22
C LEU A 8 -13.47 -2.55 6.83
N THR A 9 -12.67 -1.75 7.52
CA THR A 9 -13.08 -0.44 8.01
C THR A 9 -13.48 0.46 6.84
N PRO A 10 -14.38 1.45 7.06
CA PRO A 10 -14.74 2.42 6.02
C PRO A 10 -13.54 3.14 5.42
N ARG A 11 -12.47 3.35 6.21
CA ARG A 11 -11.23 3.96 5.72
C ARG A 11 -10.47 3.04 4.76
N ALA A 12 -10.28 1.77 5.12
CA ALA A 12 -9.61 0.80 4.25
C ALA A 12 -10.39 0.58 2.96
N ARG A 13 -11.72 0.46 3.07
CA ARG A 13 -12.63 0.35 1.93
C ARG A 13 -12.54 1.56 1.00
N ASN A 14 -12.59 2.78 1.53
CA ASN A 14 -12.50 3.99 0.72
C ASN A 14 -11.13 4.14 0.05
N ALA A 15 -10.04 3.76 0.73
CA ALA A 15 -8.70 3.81 0.14
C ALA A 15 -8.54 2.81 -1.02
N LEU A 16 -9.02 1.57 -0.84
CA LEU A 16 -9.02 0.57 -1.91
C LEU A 16 -9.96 0.96 -3.06
N SER A 17 -11.13 1.53 -2.77
CA SER A 17 -12.08 2.03 -3.78
C SER A 17 -11.45 3.12 -4.64
N ARG A 18 -10.82 4.13 -4.02
CA ARG A 18 -10.10 5.21 -4.72
C ARG A 18 -8.92 4.71 -5.54
N ALA A 19 -8.29 3.61 -5.12
CA ALA A 19 -7.23 2.95 -5.87
C ALA A 19 -7.74 1.98 -6.96
N GLY A 20 -9.07 1.81 -7.13
CA GLY A 20 -9.63 0.85 -8.09
C GLY A 20 -9.41 -0.62 -7.71
N LEU A 21 -9.11 -0.90 -6.44
CA LEU A 21 -8.68 -2.20 -5.93
C LEU A 21 -9.79 -2.99 -5.19
N LEU A 22 -10.97 -2.42 -4.99
CA LEU A 22 -12.04 -3.04 -4.17
C LEU A 22 -12.52 -4.41 -4.70
N GLY A 23 -12.34 -4.69 -5.99
CA GLY A 23 -12.62 -5.99 -6.62
C GLY A 23 -11.39 -6.80 -7.01
N GLN A 24 -10.17 -6.29 -6.74
CA GLN A 24 -8.91 -6.91 -7.17
C GLN A 24 -8.20 -7.59 -6.01
N SER A 25 -8.85 -8.56 -5.39
CA SER A 25 -8.38 -9.18 -4.15
C SER A 25 -7.00 -9.81 -4.22
N THR A 26 -6.68 -10.51 -5.32
CA THR A 26 -5.34 -11.05 -5.57
C THR A 26 -4.30 -9.93 -5.63
N ARG A 27 -4.64 -8.84 -6.31
CA ARG A 27 -3.74 -7.70 -6.47
C ARG A 27 -3.47 -6.97 -5.16
N VAL A 28 -4.50 -6.79 -4.36
CA VAL A 28 -4.36 -6.21 -3.02
C VAL A 28 -3.49 -7.11 -2.15
N TYR A 29 -3.69 -8.43 -2.20
CA TYR A 29 -2.84 -9.37 -1.48
C TYR A 29 -1.37 -9.24 -1.86
N GLU A 30 -1.05 -9.23 -3.16
CA GLU A 30 0.32 -9.03 -3.67
C GLU A 30 0.94 -7.74 -3.14
N LEU A 31 0.21 -6.61 -3.25
CA LEU A 31 0.69 -5.30 -2.81
C LEU A 31 0.82 -5.21 -1.28
N VAL A 32 0.01 -5.93 -0.51
CA VAL A 32 0.12 -6.02 0.95
C VAL A 32 1.32 -6.88 1.33
N GLN A 33 1.53 -8.00 0.64
CA GLN A 33 2.65 -8.91 0.87
C GLN A 33 3.99 -8.24 0.52
N SER A 34 4.06 -7.47 -0.57
CA SER A 34 5.25 -6.72 -0.97
C SER A 34 5.45 -5.42 -0.17
N GLY A 35 4.39 -4.95 0.52
CA GLY A 35 4.35 -3.66 1.21
C GLY A 35 4.12 -2.45 0.29
N GLU A 36 4.09 -2.66 -1.04
CA GLU A 36 3.93 -1.60 -2.04
C GLU A 36 2.59 -0.88 -1.96
N ILE A 37 1.58 -1.50 -1.35
CA ILE A 37 0.26 -0.89 -1.16
C ILE A 37 0.33 0.45 -0.43
N CYS A 38 1.37 0.69 0.36
CA CYS A 38 1.57 1.95 1.07
C CYS A 38 2.01 3.11 0.18
N TYR A 39 2.47 2.85 -1.05
CA TYR A 39 2.75 3.89 -2.04
C TYR A 39 1.47 4.45 -2.67
N LEU A 40 0.34 3.75 -2.50
CA LEU A 40 -0.95 4.23 -2.99
C LEU A 40 -1.43 5.42 -2.16
N SER A 41 -2.02 6.38 -2.87
CA SER A 41 -2.65 7.52 -2.22
C SER A 41 -3.72 7.07 -1.23
N ASN A 42 -3.68 7.63 -0.01
CA ASN A 42 -4.61 7.34 1.09
C ASN A 42 -4.45 5.99 1.80
N ILE A 43 -3.38 5.22 1.56
CA ILE A 43 -3.04 4.05 2.38
C ILE A 43 -2.09 4.46 3.51
N GLY A 44 -2.66 4.79 4.67
CA GLY A 44 -1.90 5.08 5.88
C GLY A 44 -1.44 3.83 6.63
N THR A 45 -0.60 4.01 7.65
CA THR A 45 -0.09 2.90 8.50
C THR A 45 -1.19 2.02 9.07
N LYS A 46 -2.29 2.64 9.53
CA LYS A 46 -3.42 1.92 10.14
C LYS A 46 -4.12 1.04 9.11
N THR A 47 -4.35 1.58 7.92
CA THR A 47 -4.94 0.86 6.78
C THR A 47 -4.06 -0.31 6.35
N TYR A 48 -2.75 -0.11 6.23
CA TYR A 48 -1.82 -1.19 5.89
C TYR A 48 -1.85 -2.34 6.90
N ARG A 49 -1.77 -2.03 8.20
CA ARG A 49 -1.82 -3.06 9.27
C ARG A 49 -3.13 -3.83 9.28
N GLU A 50 -4.24 -3.14 9.02
CA GLU A 50 -5.55 -3.77 8.91
C GLU A 50 -5.58 -4.76 7.74
N LEU A 51 -5.08 -4.36 6.57
CA LEU A 51 -4.99 -5.24 5.40
C LEU A 51 -4.05 -6.42 5.65
N CYS A 52 -2.91 -6.21 6.33
CA CYS A 52 -2.02 -7.31 6.74
C CYS A 52 -2.76 -8.34 7.60
N ARG A 53 -3.52 -7.88 8.60
CA ARG A 53 -4.34 -8.77 9.45
C ARG A 53 -5.41 -9.50 8.65
N TYR A 54 -6.08 -8.80 7.74
CA TYR A 54 -7.12 -9.38 6.90
C TYR A 54 -6.59 -10.53 6.04
N PHE A 55 -5.40 -10.36 5.46
CA PHE A 55 -4.76 -11.36 4.60
C PHE A 55 -3.85 -12.36 5.33
N GLY A 56 -3.73 -12.27 6.67
CA GLY A 56 -2.81 -13.11 7.45
C GLY A 56 -1.33 -12.84 7.15
N VAL A 57 -0.99 -11.69 6.58
CA VAL A 57 0.40 -11.31 6.29
C VAL A 57 1.07 -10.81 7.58
N ARG A 58 2.24 -11.37 7.90
CA ARG A 58 3.02 -10.92 9.06
C ARG A 58 3.46 -9.47 8.87
N CYS A 59 3.00 -8.61 9.76
CA CYS A 59 3.45 -7.22 9.85
C CYS A 59 4.41 -7.11 11.03
N ASP A 60 5.66 -7.55 10.83
CA ASP A 60 6.71 -7.50 11.84
C ASP A 60 7.04 -6.02 12.13
N GLY A 61 6.54 -5.50 13.25
CA GLY A 61 6.41 -4.07 13.49
C GLY A 61 7.73 -3.30 13.56
N LYS A 62 8.20 -2.80 12.42
CA LYS A 62 8.84 -1.49 12.26
C LYS A 62 8.36 -0.92 10.92
N TYR A 63 7.43 0.03 11.02
CA TYR A 63 6.92 0.88 9.94
C TYR A 63 7.66 0.81 8.60
N PRO A 64 6.93 0.67 7.49
CA PRO A 64 7.38 1.33 6.29
C PRO A 64 6.70 2.72 6.18
N ALA A 65 5.51 2.95 6.73
CA ALA A 65 4.75 4.20 6.56
C ALA A 65 5.33 5.53 7.15
N ARG A 66 6.43 5.53 7.92
CA ARG A 66 7.15 6.77 8.32
C ARG A 66 8.62 6.78 7.86
N ARG A 67 9.07 5.69 7.25
CA ARG A 67 10.42 5.46 6.74
C ARG A 67 10.34 4.52 5.54
N PHE A 68 9.48 4.79 4.57
CA PHE A 68 9.66 4.28 3.21
C PHE A 68 10.82 5.09 2.60
N LYS A 69 11.97 5.09 3.30
CA LYS A 69 13.25 5.15 2.61
C LYS A 69 13.25 3.85 1.86
N PRO A 70 13.06 3.86 0.54
CA PRO A 70 13.29 2.62 -0.18
C PRO A 70 14.69 2.16 0.18
N VAL A 71 14.85 0.86 0.43
CA VAL A 71 16.17 0.29 0.68
C VAL A 71 17.13 0.67 -0.46
N ASN A 72 16.57 0.90 -1.66
CA ASN A 72 17.23 1.43 -2.83
C ASN A 72 16.34 2.44 -3.58
N ALA A 73 16.81 3.68 -3.80
CA ALA A 73 16.08 4.71 -4.55
C ALA A 73 15.70 4.30 -5.98
N VAL A 74 16.46 3.39 -6.61
CA VAL A 74 16.15 2.81 -7.91
C VAL A 74 14.90 1.93 -7.84
N TYR A 75 14.81 1.07 -6.82
CA TYR A 75 13.65 0.21 -6.59
C TYR A 75 12.37 1.03 -6.37
N LEU A 76 12.47 2.15 -5.63
CA LEU A 76 11.34 3.07 -5.47
C LEU A 76 10.84 3.62 -6.79
N LYS A 77 11.75 4.11 -7.62
CA LYS A 77 11.38 4.66 -8.94
C LYS A 77 10.72 3.59 -9.80
N GLN A 78 11.21 2.36 -9.75
CA GLN A 78 10.61 1.21 -10.46
C GLN A 78 9.21 0.90 -9.93
N CYS A 79 9.00 0.82 -8.62
CA CYS A 79 7.66 0.60 -8.04
C CYS A 79 6.69 1.74 -8.39
N ILE A 80 7.12 3.01 -8.27
CA ILE A 80 6.28 4.16 -8.61
C ILE A 80 5.93 4.13 -10.10
N HIS A 81 6.90 3.85 -10.97
CA HIS A 81 6.68 3.77 -12.40
C HIS A 81 5.72 2.63 -12.76
N TYR A 82 5.90 1.46 -12.15
CA TYR A 82 5.02 0.31 -12.30
C TYR A 82 3.58 0.64 -11.88
N LEU A 83 3.41 1.20 -10.68
CA LEU A 83 2.09 1.58 -10.17
C LEU A 83 1.41 2.64 -11.04
N ARG A 84 2.15 3.66 -11.51
CA ARG A 84 1.63 4.66 -12.46
C ARG A 84 1.28 4.05 -13.82
N GLY A 85 2.10 3.14 -14.33
CA GLY A 85 1.85 2.41 -15.57
C GLY A 85 0.59 1.55 -15.53
N HIS A 86 0.20 1.11 -14.33
CA HIS A 86 -1.07 0.42 -14.08
C HIS A 86 -2.25 1.35 -13.74
N GLY A 87 -2.07 2.68 -13.84
CA GLY A 87 -3.13 3.67 -13.63
C GLY A 87 -3.41 4.02 -12.17
N TYR A 88 -2.55 3.61 -11.24
CA TYR A 88 -2.74 3.93 -9.82
C TYR A 88 -2.26 5.35 -9.48
N THR A 89 -3.01 6.01 -8.59
CA THR A 89 -2.58 7.29 -7.98
C THR A 89 -1.59 7.03 -6.84
N VAL A 90 -0.34 7.42 -7.06
CA VAL A 90 0.80 7.16 -6.16
C VAL A 90 1.22 8.43 -5.40
N ILE A 91 1.55 8.32 -4.11
CA ILE A 91 2.21 9.38 -3.34
C ILE A 91 3.72 9.13 -3.38
N GLU A 92 4.48 10.06 -3.93
CA GLU A 92 5.94 10.01 -3.83
C GLU A 92 6.35 10.32 -2.38
N PRO A 93 7.12 9.45 -1.71
CA PRO A 93 7.62 9.76 -0.39
C PRO A 93 8.51 11.00 -0.51
N SER A 94 8.20 12.05 0.27
CA SER A 94 9.02 13.26 0.31
C SER A 94 10.45 12.86 0.59
N GLN A 95 11.39 13.21 -0.30
CA GLN A 95 12.80 13.16 0.04
C GLN A 95 12.98 14.07 1.24
N SER A 96 13.02 13.51 2.45
CA SER A 96 13.54 14.24 3.59
C SER A 96 14.98 14.57 3.22
N HIS A 97 15.19 15.80 2.75
CA HIS A 97 16.47 16.49 2.84
C HIS A 97 16.94 16.28 4.28
N ASN A 98 17.96 15.44 4.44
CA ASN A 98 18.89 15.63 5.55
C ASN A 98 19.61 16.95 5.19
N GLN A 99 19.08 18.06 5.69
CA GLN A 99 19.89 19.23 5.99
C GLN A 99 20.35 19.10 7.44
#